data_AF-A0A1V1AHU4-F1
#
_entry.id   AF-A0A1V1AHU4-F1
#
_cell.length_a   1.000
_cell.length_b   1.000
_cell.length_c   1.000
_cell.angle_alpha   90.00
_cell.angle_beta   90.00
_cell.angle_gamma   90.00
#
_symmetry.space_group_name_H-M   'P 1'
#
loop_
_entity.id
_entity.type
_entity.pdbx_description
1 polymer ?
#
loop_
_entity_poly.entity_id
_entity_poly.type
_entity_poly.pdbx_seq_one_letter_code
_entity_poly.pdbx_strand_id
1 'polypeptide(L)'
;MKTKDLIGNVVAVSFVSLLFIFALTWIIFDFNGSSSSLKDTWSIVGSVFGGITTLAAAYIAYSLYDDWVKPHNLSIETEHKKDILKIIRKISPLEHKYDGLISKYLLYPDQPDRTIPIEINESDLSEFINNVNELLGLLHELYFITKDEKISNITNQYFNYAQLYGFILSKSEYLYKNGNKEDLLKFLRLKLKFDYIDLDGKKWTTTTSYGYAIRGLEKVELRKYISENLKLKEN
;
A
#
# COMPACT_ATOMS: atom_id res chain seq x y z
N MET A 1 -25.39 0.32 32.98
CA MET A 1 -26.24 -0.82 33.39
C MET A 1 -25.31 -1.98 33.69
N LYS A 2 -25.35 -2.59 34.88
CA LYS A 2 -24.39 -3.64 35.26
C LYS A 2 -24.70 -4.89 34.43
N THR A 3 -23.69 -5.56 33.90
CA THR A 3 -23.83 -6.77 33.04
C THR A 3 -24.78 -7.82 33.63
N LYS A 4 -24.83 -7.93 34.97
CA LYS A 4 -25.78 -8.81 35.69
C LYS A 4 -27.25 -8.47 35.44
N ASP A 5 -27.61 -7.19 35.40
CA ASP A 5 -28.98 -6.73 35.18
C ASP A 5 -29.41 -6.98 33.72
N LEU A 6 -28.46 -6.88 32.79
CA LEU A 6 -28.69 -7.11 31.37
C LEU A 6 -28.91 -8.61 31.07
N ILE A 7 -28.10 -9.48 31.67
CA ILE A 7 -28.26 -10.94 31.58
C ILE A 7 -29.63 -11.35 32.17
N GLY A 8 -29.99 -10.84 33.35
CA GLY A 8 -31.28 -11.14 33.98
C GLY A 8 -32.47 -10.76 33.09
N ASN A 9 -32.43 -9.57 32.48
CA ASN A 9 -33.49 -9.11 31.58
C ASN A 9 -33.57 -9.97 30.30
N VAL A 10 -32.45 -10.36 29.70
CA VAL A 10 -32.43 -11.22 28.51
C VAL A 10 -33.03 -12.58 28.80
N VAL A 11 -32.70 -13.18 29.96
CA VAL A 11 -33.27 -14.48 30.36
C VAL A 11 -34.78 -14.37 30.57
N ALA A 12 -35.25 -13.33 31.27
CA ALA A 12 -36.67 -13.12 31.51
C ALA A 12 -37.46 -12.93 30.20
N VAL A 13 -36.98 -12.08 29.29
CA VAL A 13 -37.63 -11.84 27.99
C VAL A 13 -37.62 -13.11 27.12
N SER A 14 -36.53 -13.88 27.14
CA SER A 14 -36.43 -15.13 26.38
C SER A 14 -37.42 -16.18 26.90
N PHE A 15 -37.57 -16.28 28.23
CA PHE A 15 -38.51 -17.21 28.86
C PHE A 15 -39.97 -16.84 28.54
N VAL A 16 -40.34 -15.56 28.66
CA VAL A 16 -41.70 -15.09 28.32
C VAL A 16 -42.00 -15.30 26.82
N SER A 17 -41.03 -15.03 25.94
CA SER A 17 -41.17 -15.26 24.50
C SER A 17 -41.34 -16.74 24.16
N LEU A 18 -40.62 -17.63 24.86
CA LEU A 18 -40.77 -19.08 24.70
C LEU A 18 -42.18 -19.55 25.07
N LEU A 19 -42.72 -19.09 26.21
CA LEU A 19 -44.08 -19.42 26.62
C LEU A 19 -45.13 -18.92 25.61
N PHE A 20 -44.93 -17.72 25.06
CA PHE A 20 -45.81 -17.15 24.05
C PHE A 20 -45.80 -17.97 22.76
N ILE A 21 -44.62 -18.32 22.24
CA ILE A 21 -44.47 -19.13 21.02
C ILE A 21 -45.05 -20.54 21.24
N PHE A 22 -44.85 -21.13 22.42
CA PHE A 22 -45.43 -22.43 22.78
C PHE A 22 -46.96 -22.39 22.78
N ALA A 23 -47.58 -21.42 23.48
CA ALA A 23 -49.03 -21.27 23.53
C ALA A 23 -49.64 -20.98 22.15
N LEU A 24 -48.98 -20.13 21.34
CA LEU A 24 -49.40 -19.81 19.98
C LEU A 24 -49.34 -21.06 19.08
N THR A 25 -48.29 -21.86 19.19
CA THR A 25 -48.15 -23.13 18.45
C THR A 25 -49.23 -24.12 18.87
N TRP A 26 -49.53 -24.22 20.17
CA TRP A 26 -50.59 -25.09 20.68
C TRP A 26 -51.98 -24.74 20.12
N ILE A 27 -52.30 -23.44 20.04
CA ILE A 27 -53.59 -22.95 19.54
C ILE A 27 -53.70 -23.08 18.02
N ILE A 28 -52.68 -22.67 17.26
CA ILE A 28 -52.74 -22.63 15.78
C ILE A 28 -52.85 -24.04 15.18
N PHE A 29 -52.17 -25.02 15.76
CA PHE A 29 -52.16 -26.39 15.25
C PHE A 29 -53.24 -27.29 15.88
N ASP A 30 -54.16 -26.72 16.68
CA ASP A 30 -55.27 -27.39 17.37
C ASP A 30 -54.90 -28.74 18.00
N PHE A 31 -53.86 -28.71 18.84
CA PHE A 31 -53.33 -29.92 19.48
C PHE A 31 -54.18 -30.44 20.65
N ASN A 32 -55.44 -30.02 20.81
CA ASN A 32 -56.26 -30.40 21.96
C ASN A 32 -56.72 -31.87 21.96
N GLY A 33 -56.65 -32.57 20.82
CA GLY A 33 -57.14 -33.95 20.68
C GLY A 33 -56.10 -35.03 20.36
N SER A 34 -54.81 -34.67 20.25
CA SER A 34 -53.75 -35.63 19.90
C SER A 34 -53.06 -36.21 21.14
N SER A 35 -52.71 -37.50 21.09
CA SER A 35 -51.95 -38.17 22.14
C SER A 35 -50.46 -37.79 22.14
N SER A 36 -49.96 -37.17 21.05
CA SER A 36 -48.57 -36.71 20.88
C SER A 36 -48.40 -35.18 20.93
N SER A 37 -49.47 -34.43 21.18
CA SER A 37 -49.55 -32.96 21.15
C SER A 37 -48.39 -32.21 21.79
N LEU A 38 -47.96 -32.64 22.98
CA LEU A 38 -46.87 -32.00 23.71
C LEU A 38 -45.53 -32.17 22.97
N LYS A 39 -45.27 -33.37 22.44
CA LYS A 39 -44.05 -33.69 21.69
C LYS A 39 -43.98 -32.90 20.39
N ASP A 40 -45.10 -32.82 19.68
CA ASP A 40 -45.17 -32.15 18.38
C ASP A 40 -45.03 -30.63 18.54
N THR A 41 -45.66 -30.05 19.58
CA THR A 41 -45.48 -28.63 19.93
C THR A 41 -44.04 -28.30 20.26
N TRP A 42 -43.39 -29.08 21.14
CA TRP A 42 -41.97 -28.88 21.47
C TRP A 42 -41.04 -29.06 20.27
N SER A 43 -41.37 -29.95 19.34
CA SER A 43 -40.59 -30.15 18.11
C SER A 43 -40.68 -28.93 17.19
N ILE A 44 -41.87 -28.37 16.99
CA ILE A 44 -42.07 -27.16 16.18
C ILE A 44 -41.40 -25.96 16.84
N VAL A 45 -41.62 -25.75 18.15
CA VAL A 45 -40.97 -24.67 18.91
C VAL A 45 -39.45 -24.80 18.83
N GLY A 46 -38.90 -26.00 19.03
CA GLY A 46 -37.46 -26.26 18.89
C GLY A 46 -36.92 -25.95 17.49
N SER A 47 -37.68 -26.26 16.44
CA SER A 47 -37.32 -25.94 15.06
C SER A 47 -37.34 -24.42 14.80
N VAL A 48 -38.35 -23.70 15.29
CA VAL A 48 -38.47 -22.24 15.15
C VAL A 48 -37.34 -21.54 15.91
N PHE A 49 -37.09 -21.91 17.16
CA PHE A 49 -35.98 -21.36 17.94
C PHE A 49 -34.63 -21.69 17.32
N GLY A 50 -34.45 -22.91 16.78
CA GLY A 50 -33.26 -23.30 16.02
C GLY A 50 -33.05 -22.39 14.82
N GLY A 51 -34.07 -22.18 14.00
CA GLY A 51 -34.03 -21.29 12.84
C GLY A 51 -33.71 -19.83 13.20
N ILE A 52 -34.37 -19.28 14.23
CA ILE A 52 -34.11 -17.92 14.72
C ILE A 52 -32.67 -17.82 15.25
N THR A 53 -32.20 -18.81 16.01
CA THR A 53 -30.84 -18.81 16.56
C THR A 53 -29.80 -18.86 15.46
N THR A 54 -30.00 -19.67 14.41
CA THR A 54 -29.11 -19.71 13.25
C THR A 54 -29.08 -18.38 12.51
N LEU A 55 -30.23 -17.74 12.29
CA LEU A 55 -30.30 -16.41 11.66
C LEU A 55 -29.60 -15.33 12.51
N ALA A 56 -29.83 -15.34 13.82
CA ALA A 56 -29.18 -14.42 14.75
C ALA A 56 -27.66 -14.64 14.76
N ALA A 57 -27.19 -15.90 14.78
CA ALA A 57 -25.79 -16.24 14.71
C ALA A 57 -25.16 -15.80 13.39
N ALA A 58 -25.85 -16.00 12.26
CA ALA A 58 -25.40 -15.53 10.95
C ALA A 58 -25.29 -14.00 10.88
N TYR A 59 -26.24 -13.28 11.46
CA TYR A 59 -26.21 -11.81 11.55
C TYR A 59 -25.04 -11.32 12.42
N ILE A 60 -24.84 -11.93 13.60
CA ILE A 60 -23.71 -11.60 14.48
C ILE A 60 -22.38 -11.89 13.78
N ALA A 61 -22.27 -13.04 13.10
CA ALA A 61 -21.08 -13.40 12.33
C ALA A 61 -20.80 -12.40 11.20
N TYR A 62 -21.84 -11.94 10.49
CA TYR A 62 -21.72 -10.91 9.47
C TYR A 62 -21.23 -9.58 10.05
N SER A 63 -21.80 -9.14 11.19
CA SER A 63 -21.37 -7.92 11.87
C SER A 63 -19.91 -8.00 12.32
N LEU A 64 -19.52 -9.13 12.95
CA LEU A 64 -18.14 -9.35 13.38
C LEU A 64 -17.17 -9.41 12.20
N TYR A 65 -17.61 -9.96 11.06
CA TYR A 65 -16.80 -9.98 9.84
C TYR A 65 -16.56 -8.57 9.32
N ASP A 66 -17.59 -7.71 9.22
CA ASP A 66 -17.42 -6.33 8.75
C ASP A 66 -16.51 -5.52 9.71
N ASP A 67 -16.66 -5.71 11.02
CA ASP A 67 -15.82 -5.09 12.05
C ASP A 67 -14.36 -5.57 11.99
N TRP A 68 -14.12 -6.82 11.58
CA TRP A 68 -12.77 -7.38 11.49
C TRP A 68 -12.06 -7.04 10.17
N VAL A 69 -12.78 -7.11 9.05
CA VAL A 69 -12.20 -6.95 7.70
C VAL A 69 -11.62 -5.56 7.49
N LYS A 70 -12.33 -4.51 7.92
CA LYS A 70 -11.90 -3.12 7.74
C LYS A 70 -10.52 -2.86 8.39
N PRO A 71 -10.32 -3.03 9.71
CA PRO A 71 -9.02 -2.80 10.32
C PRO A 71 -7.95 -3.78 9.83
N HIS A 72 -8.32 -5.01 9.47
CA HIS A 72 -7.39 -5.99 8.92
C HIS A 72 -6.80 -5.54 7.57
N ASN A 73 -7.65 -5.18 6.61
CA ASN A 73 -7.21 -4.70 5.29
C ASN A 73 -6.36 -3.43 5.42
N LEU A 74 -6.74 -2.52 6.32
CA LEU A 74 -5.96 -1.32 6.61
C LEU A 74 -4.58 -1.64 7.20
N SER A 75 -4.49 -2.68 8.04
CA SER A 75 -3.21 -3.14 8.60
C SER A 75 -2.27 -3.68 7.52
N ILE A 76 -2.81 -4.45 6.57
CA ILE A 76 -2.06 -4.99 5.42
C ILE A 76 -1.50 -3.84 4.57
N GLU A 77 -2.35 -2.88 4.21
CA GLU A 77 -1.93 -1.71 3.42
C GLU A 77 -0.82 -0.90 4.13
N THR A 78 -0.96 -0.71 5.44
CA THR A 78 0.01 0.03 6.26
C THR A 78 1.35 -0.71 6.35
N GLU A 79 1.32 -2.02 6.53
CA GLU A 79 2.53 -2.86 6.54
C GLU A 79 3.25 -2.79 5.20
N HIS A 80 2.50 -2.88 4.11
CA HIS A 80 3.04 -2.80 2.76
C HIS A 80 3.71 -1.45 2.47
N LYS A 81 3.08 -0.33 2.89
CA LYS A 81 3.67 1.02 2.82
C LYS A 81 4.95 1.14 3.65
N LYS A 82 5.04 0.46 4.81
CA LYS A 82 6.27 0.45 5.62
C LYS A 82 7.40 -0.29 4.91
N ASP A 83 7.11 -1.37 4.21
CA ASP A 83 8.11 -2.11 3.45
C ASP A 83 8.64 -1.28 2.28
N ILE A 84 7.77 -0.58 1.56
CA ILE A 84 8.17 0.40 0.55
C ILE A 84 9.15 1.45 1.14
N LEU A 85 8.83 2.00 2.32
CA LEU A 85 9.73 2.95 2.98
C LEU A 85 11.08 2.34 3.38
N LYS A 86 11.12 1.06 3.76
CA LYS A 86 12.39 0.37 4.06
C LYS A 86 13.26 0.29 2.80
N ILE A 87 12.68 -0.03 1.65
CA ILE A 87 13.44 -0.13 0.39
C ILE A 87 13.91 1.24 -0.10
N ILE A 88 13.06 2.26 0.00
CA ILE A 88 13.45 3.66 -0.28
C ILE A 88 14.68 4.07 0.53
N ARG A 89 14.79 3.64 1.80
CA ARG A 89 15.96 3.93 2.66
C ARG A 89 17.23 3.21 2.21
N LYS A 90 17.14 2.10 1.49
CA LYS A 90 18.30 1.41 0.89
C LYS A 90 18.75 2.10 -0.40
N ILE A 91 17.80 2.59 -1.20
CA ILE A 91 18.10 3.24 -2.49
C ILE A 91 18.67 4.65 -2.32
N SER A 92 18.10 5.45 -1.41
CA SER A 92 18.44 6.87 -1.26
C SER A 92 19.95 7.13 -1.03
N PRO A 93 20.68 6.37 -0.19
CA PRO A 93 22.13 6.54 -0.05
C PRO A 93 22.91 6.31 -1.35
N LEU A 94 22.49 5.36 -2.18
CA LEU A 94 23.12 5.06 -3.47
C LEU A 94 22.88 6.21 -4.45
N GLU A 95 21.63 6.68 -4.59
CA GLU A 95 21.33 7.86 -5.42
C GLU A 95 22.16 9.07 -4.99
N HIS A 96 22.22 9.37 -3.68
CA HIS A 96 23.01 10.49 -3.16
C HIS A 96 24.50 10.35 -3.41
N LYS A 97 25.06 9.13 -3.29
CA LYS A 97 26.47 8.87 -3.56
C LYS A 97 26.83 9.23 -5.00
N TYR A 98 26.05 8.73 -5.95
CA TYR A 98 26.35 8.93 -7.37
C TYR A 98 25.95 10.31 -7.90
N ASP A 99 24.88 10.90 -7.38
CA ASP A 99 24.57 12.31 -7.60
C ASP A 99 25.72 13.20 -7.13
N GLY A 100 26.27 12.94 -5.95
CA GLY A 100 27.43 13.67 -5.42
C GLY A 100 28.69 13.50 -6.27
N LEU A 101 28.90 12.32 -6.87
CA LEU A 101 30.02 12.10 -7.79
C LEU A 101 29.85 12.90 -9.09
N ILE A 102 28.67 12.82 -9.72
CA ILE A 102 28.42 13.43 -11.02
C ILE A 102 28.23 14.94 -10.93
N SER A 103 27.50 15.43 -9.94
CA SER A 103 27.25 16.87 -9.77
C SER A 103 28.53 17.67 -9.55
N LYS A 104 29.59 17.08 -8.96
CA LYS A 104 30.90 17.73 -8.82
C LYS A 104 31.53 18.13 -10.15
N TYR A 105 31.31 17.34 -11.21
CA TYR A 105 31.75 17.69 -12.55
C TYR A 105 30.97 18.88 -13.13
N LEU A 106 29.72 19.08 -12.71
CA LEU A 106 28.94 20.25 -13.10
C LEU A 106 29.30 21.51 -12.30
N LEU A 107 29.67 21.36 -11.02
CA LEU A 107 30.00 22.47 -10.13
C LEU A 107 31.37 23.10 -10.41
N TYR A 108 32.35 22.30 -10.85
CA TYR A 108 33.73 22.73 -11.09
C TYR A 108 34.17 22.47 -12.54
N PRO A 109 33.49 23.03 -13.54
CA PRO A 109 33.75 22.72 -14.95
C PRO A 109 35.15 23.14 -15.40
N ASP A 110 35.69 24.22 -14.80
CA ASP A 110 37.00 24.78 -15.15
C ASP A 110 38.14 24.16 -14.33
N GLN A 111 37.82 23.24 -13.40
CA GLN A 111 38.79 22.55 -12.54
C GLN A 111 38.56 21.04 -12.53
N PRO A 112 38.63 20.37 -13.71
CA PRO A 112 38.32 18.96 -13.86
C PRO A 112 39.37 18.02 -13.23
N ASP A 113 40.45 18.57 -12.69
CA ASP A 113 41.45 17.81 -11.91
C ASP A 113 41.11 17.76 -10.42
N ARG A 114 40.14 18.59 -9.97
CA ARG A 114 39.59 18.56 -8.61
C ARG A 114 38.39 17.64 -8.47
N THR A 115 37.92 17.05 -9.58
CA THR A 115 36.80 16.10 -9.59
C THR A 115 37.30 14.69 -9.32
N ILE A 116 36.62 13.98 -8.42
CA ILE A 116 36.94 12.59 -8.06
C ILE A 116 36.60 11.69 -9.25
N PRO A 117 37.44 10.69 -9.60
CA PRO A 117 37.15 9.72 -10.66
C PRO A 117 35.73 9.15 -10.59
N ILE A 118 35.07 9.05 -11.75
CA ILE A 118 33.79 8.33 -11.87
C ILE A 118 34.11 6.84 -12.04
N GLU A 119 34.32 6.16 -10.92
CA GLU A 119 34.43 4.70 -10.86
C GLU A 119 33.15 4.14 -10.26
N ILE A 120 32.39 3.42 -11.08
CA ILE A 120 31.15 2.81 -10.63
C ILE A 120 31.50 1.48 -9.97
N ASN A 121 31.19 1.37 -8.69
CA ASN A 121 31.22 0.07 -8.04
C ASN A 121 30.10 -0.83 -8.60
N GLU A 122 30.46 -1.91 -9.27
CA GLU A 122 29.52 -2.89 -9.82
C GLU A 122 28.62 -3.50 -8.74
N SER A 123 29.13 -3.69 -7.51
CA SER A 123 28.32 -4.22 -6.41
C SER A 123 27.21 -3.26 -6.01
N ASP A 124 27.52 -1.97 -5.93
CA ASP A 124 26.57 -0.92 -5.57
C ASP A 124 25.49 -0.76 -6.66
N LEU A 125 25.87 -0.88 -7.94
CA LEU A 125 24.92 -0.82 -9.05
C LEU A 125 23.99 -2.04 -9.04
N SER A 126 24.53 -3.23 -8.78
CA SER A 126 23.73 -4.45 -8.61
C SER A 126 22.76 -4.33 -7.43
N GLU A 127 23.23 -3.81 -6.29
CA GLU A 127 22.40 -3.52 -5.13
C GLU A 127 21.29 -2.50 -5.45
N PHE A 128 21.63 -1.42 -6.16
CA PHE A 128 20.65 -0.43 -6.61
C PHE A 128 19.57 -1.07 -7.49
N ILE A 129 19.95 -1.85 -8.50
CA ILE A 129 19.01 -2.52 -9.41
C ILE A 129 18.09 -3.47 -8.64
N ASN A 130 18.65 -4.27 -7.72
CA ASN A 130 17.87 -5.20 -6.91
C ASN A 130 16.85 -4.45 -6.04
N ASN A 131 17.28 -3.39 -5.35
CA ASN A 131 16.38 -2.58 -4.54
C ASN A 131 15.32 -1.85 -5.38
N VAL A 132 15.65 -1.39 -6.59
CA VAL A 132 14.67 -0.78 -7.52
C VAL A 132 13.64 -1.82 -7.97
N ASN A 133 14.06 -3.03 -8.33
CA ASN A 133 13.14 -4.09 -8.73
C ASN A 133 12.21 -4.48 -7.58
N GLU A 134 12.75 -4.60 -6.36
CA GLU A 134 11.97 -4.85 -5.15
C GLU A 134 10.94 -3.73 -4.90
N LEU A 135 11.37 -2.47 -5.03
CA LEU A 135 10.47 -1.31 -4.88
C LEU A 135 9.33 -1.32 -5.91
N LEU A 136 9.64 -1.60 -7.18
CA LEU A 136 8.63 -1.64 -8.25
C LEU A 136 7.63 -2.78 -8.02
N GLY A 137 8.10 -3.94 -7.53
CA GLY A 137 7.23 -5.04 -7.12
C GLY A 137 6.25 -4.63 -6.02
N LEU A 138 6.75 -4.03 -4.94
CA LEU A 138 5.93 -3.56 -3.83
C LEU A 138 4.94 -2.47 -4.26
N LEU A 139 5.32 -1.55 -5.15
CA LEU A 139 4.40 -0.54 -5.64
C LEU A 139 3.28 -1.13 -6.52
N HIS A 140 3.60 -2.16 -7.31
CA HIS A 140 2.61 -2.86 -8.13
C HIS A 140 1.62 -3.65 -7.26
N GLU A 141 2.11 -4.32 -6.21
CA GLU A 141 1.27 -4.96 -5.20
C GLU A 141 0.38 -3.96 -4.47
N LEU A 142 0.94 -2.81 -4.06
CA LEU A 142 0.16 -1.74 -3.43
C LEU A 142 -0.95 -1.21 -4.34
N TYR A 143 -0.69 -1.07 -5.64
CA TYR A 143 -1.72 -0.72 -6.62
C TYR A 143 -2.84 -1.76 -6.68
N PHE A 144 -2.53 -3.06 -6.62
CA PHE A 144 -3.58 -4.09 -6.59
C PHE A 144 -4.44 -4.03 -5.33
N ILE A 145 -3.84 -3.73 -4.18
CA ILE A 145 -4.52 -3.60 -2.88
C ILE A 145 -5.44 -2.38 -2.88
N THR A 146 -4.94 -1.24 -3.36
CA THR A 146 -5.60 0.07 -3.18
C THR A 146 -6.40 0.55 -4.39
N LYS A 147 -6.09 0.04 -5.60
CA LYS A 147 -6.58 0.56 -6.89
C LYS A 147 -6.28 2.04 -7.11
N ASP A 148 -5.22 2.53 -6.50
CA ASP A 148 -4.82 3.94 -6.57
C ASP A 148 -3.98 4.22 -7.82
N GLU A 149 -4.59 4.88 -8.79
CA GLU A 149 -3.94 5.30 -10.05
C GLU A 149 -2.69 6.18 -9.82
N LYS A 150 -2.60 6.90 -8.70
CA LYS A 150 -1.40 7.68 -8.39
C LYS A 150 -0.20 6.78 -8.18
N ILE A 151 -0.40 5.61 -7.57
CA ILE A 151 0.67 4.62 -7.36
C ILE A 151 1.15 4.09 -8.69
N SER A 152 0.24 3.71 -9.59
CA SER A 152 0.59 3.28 -10.96
C SER A 152 1.42 4.33 -11.70
N ASN A 153 0.99 5.60 -11.62
CA ASN A 153 1.73 6.71 -12.23
C ASN A 153 3.12 6.90 -11.62
N ILE A 154 3.25 6.87 -10.29
CA ILE A 154 4.53 6.99 -9.60
C ILE A 154 5.46 5.81 -9.96
N THR A 155 4.94 4.59 -10.02
CA THR A 155 5.70 3.39 -10.44
C THR A 155 6.31 3.59 -11.82
N ASN A 156 5.50 4.01 -12.79
CA ASN A 156 5.97 4.24 -14.16
C ASN A 156 7.01 5.36 -14.24
N GLN A 157 6.77 6.47 -13.54
CA GLN A 157 7.72 7.58 -13.49
C GLN A 157 9.07 7.14 -12.88
N TYR A 158 9.03 6.40 -11.77
CA TYR A 158 10.23 5.93 -11.10
C TYR A 158 10.99 4.89 -11.92
N PHE A 159 10.30 4.00 -12.62
CA PHE A 159 10.93 3.05 -13.54
C PHE A 159 11.69 3.75 -14.66
N ASN A 160 11.05 4.71 -15.35
CA ASN A 160 11.69 5.51 -16.40
C ASN A 160 12.90 6.26 -15.86
N TYR A 161 12.77 6.82 -14.66
CA TYR A 161 13.87 7.46 -13.97
C TYR A 161 15.03 6.49 -13.71
N ALA A 162 14.76 5.28 -13.19
CA ALA A 162 15.81 4.31 -12.87
C ALA A 162 16.58 3.84 -14.11
N GLN A 163 15.88 3.71 -15.25
CA GLN A 163 16.51 3.44 -16.54
C GLN A 163 17.44 4.59 -16.97
N LEU A 164 16.96 5.83 -16.87
CA LEU A 164 17.76 7.01 -17.18
C LEU A 164 18.99 7.12 -16.27
N TYR A 165 18.81 6.87 -14.98
CA TYR A 165 19.87 6.84 -13.98
C TYR A 165 20.99 5.86 -14.38
N GLY A 166 20.63 4.62 -14.72
CA GLY A 166 21.57 3.61 -15.20
C GLY A 166 22.30 4.06 -16.48
N PHE A 167 21.58 4.64 -17.44
CA PHE A 167 22.18 5.17 -18.67
C PHE A 167 23.20 6.29 -18.40
N ILE A 168 22.83 7.26 -17.55
CA ILE A 168 23.72 8.39 -17.21
C ILE A 168 24.98 7.87 -16.54
N LEU A 169 24.84 6.95 -15.58
CA LEU A 169 25.97 6.34 -14.90
C LEU A 169 26.92 5.63 -15.87
N SER A 170 26.43 4.63 -16.61
CA SER A 170 27.26 3.84 -17.52
C SER A 170 27.93 4.71 -18.59
N LYS A 171 27.22 5.72 -19.12
CA LYS A 171 27.80 6.61 -20.13
C LYS A 171 28.84 7.57 -19.53
N SER A 172 28.62 8.05 -18.30
CA SER A 172 29.57 8.93 -17.60
C SER A 172 30.87 8.19 -17.30
N GLU A 173 30.81 6.96 -16.81
CA GLU A 173 31.98 6.13 -16.57
C GLU A 173 32.74 5.83 -17.88
N TYR A 174 32.02 5.45 -18.94
CA TYR A 174 32.63 5.19 -20.25
C TYR A 174 33.38 6.43 -20.78
N LEU A 175 32.75 7.62 -20.71
CA LEU A 175 33.37 8.87 -21.16
C LEU A 175 34.52 9.29 -20.26
N TYR A 176 34.46 9.01 -18.96
CA TYR A 176 35.57 9.25 -18.05
C TYR A 176 36.78 8.36 -18.36
N LYS A 177 36.56 7.07 -18.67
CA LYS A 177 37.62 6.09 -18.95
C LYS A 177 38.22 6.20 -20.35
N ASN A 178 37.39 6.52 -21.36
CA ASN A 178 37.77 6.42 -22.78
C ASN A 178 37.65 7.74 -23.57
N GLY A 179 36.99 8.75 -23.01
CA GLY A 179 36.75 10.04 -23.67
C GLY A 179 37.59 11.18 -23.10
N ASN A 180 37.56 12.34 -23.76
CA ASN A 180 38.08 13.57 -23.16
C ASN A 180 37.10 14.04 -22.06
N LYS A 181 37.60 14.61 -20.96
CA LYS A 181 36.78 15.21 -19.89
C LYS A 181 35.80 16.24 -20.43
N GLU A 182 36.11 16.90 -21.55
CA GLU A 182 35.19 17.80 -22.26
C GLU A 182 33.94 17.09 -22.78
N ASP A 183 34.05 15.87 -23.30
CA ASP A 183 32.91 15.10 -23.79
C ASP A 183 32.00 14.65 -22.65
N LEU A 184 32.59 14.28 -21.50
CA LEU A 184 31.85 14.00 -20.26
C LEU A 184 31.06 15.24 -19.81
N LEU A 185 31.70 16.42 -19.75
CA LEU A 185 31.04 17.66 -19.38
C LEU A 185 29.91 18.03 -20.35
N LYS A 186 30.16 17.89 -21.65
CA LYS A 186 29.14 18.12 -22.69
C LYS A 186 27.95 17.19 -22.51
N PHE A 187 28.19 15.91 -22.24
CA PHE A 187 27.16 14.92 -21.97
C PHE A 187 26.34 15.27 -20.72
N LEU A 188 27.00 15.54 -19.59
CA LEU A 188 26.32 15.86 -18.33
C LEU A 188 25.50 17.16 -18.39
N ARG A 189 25.87 18.08 -19.29
CA ARG A 189 25.15 19.33 -19.57
C ARG A 189 24.02 19.18 -20.58
N LEU A 190 23.84 18.03 -21.21
CA LEU A 190 22.70 17.79 -22.10
C LEU A 190 21.40 18.04 -21.34
N LYS A 191 20.52 18.83 -21.95
CA LYS A 191 19.21 19.14 -21.37
C LYS A 191 18.28 17.97 -21.61
N LEU A 192 17.82 17.37 -20.53
CA LEU A 192 16.71 16.44 -20.50
C LEU A 192 15.43 17.25 -20.38
N LYS A 193 14.49 17.05 -21.30
CA LYS A 193 13.11 17.50 -21.15
C LYS A 193 12.28 16.28 -20.76
N PHE A 194 11.51 16.38 -19.69
CA PHE A 194 10.65 15.28 -19.26
C PHE A 194 9.29 15.81 -18.82
N ASP A 195 8.29 15.02 -19.16
CA ASP A 195 6.90 15.24 -18.77
C ASP A 195 6.59 14.37 -17.56
N TYR A 196 5.97 14.95 -16.54
CA TYR A 196 5.52 14.21 -15.38
C TYR A 196 4.13 14.67 -14.93
N ILE A 197 3.45 13.80 -14.20
CA ILE A 197 2.15 14.08 -13.57
C ILE A 197 2.43 14.28 -12.08
N ASP A 198 2.08 15.44 -11.54
CA ASP A 198 2.23 15.70 -10.11
C ASP A 198 1.19 14.94 -9.26
N LEU A 199 1.30 15.07 -7.94
CA LEU A 199 0.36 14.43 -7.00
C LEU A 199 -1.08 14.95 -7.13
N ASP A 200 -1.29 16.09 -7.78
CA ASP A 200 -2.61 16.70 -8.06
C ASP A 200 -3.16 16.27 -9.44
N GLY A 201 -2.44 15.42 -10.18
CA GLY A 201 -2.85 14.95 -11.51
C GLY A 201 -2.56 15.96 -12.64
N LYS A 202 -1.83 17.04 -12.37
CA LYS A 202 -1.46 18.03 -13.38
C LYS A 202 -0.23 17.58 -14.14
N LYS A 203 -0.27 17.75 -15.46
CA LYS A 203 0.85 17.49 -16.35
C LYS A 203 1.82 18.67 -16.34
N TRP A 204 3.07 18.38 -16.09
CA TRP A 204 4.16 19.35 -16.10
C TRP A 204 5.23 18.91 -17.08
N THR A 205 5.81 19.89 -17.75
CA THR A 205 6.99 19.71 -18.58
C THR A 205 8.11 20.52 -17.96
N THR A 206 9.20 19.86 -17.57
CA THR A 206 10.37 20.54 -16.99
C THR A 206 11.65 20.16 -17.73
N THR A 207 12.70 20.93 -17.48
CA THR A 207 14.03 20.68 -18.04
C THR A 207 15.06 20.59 -16.94
N THR A 208 15.89 19.57 -16.99
CA THR A 208 17.09 19.43 -16.14
C THR A 208 18.29 19.09 -17.01
N SER A 209 19.51 19.16 -16.48
CA SER A 209 20.66 18.54 -17.15
C SER A 209 20.84 17.10 -16.67
N TYR A 210 21.48 16.27 -17.49
CA TYR A 210 21.70 14.86 -17.16
C TYR A 210 22.42 14.70 -15.82
N GLY A 211 23.43 15.52 -15.54
CA GLY A 211 24.15 15.43 -14.26
C GLY A 211 23.35 15.88 -13.02
N TYR A 212 22.14 16.44 -13.17
CA TYR A 212 21.21 16.71 -12.07
C TYR A 212 19.97 15.79 -12.09
N ALA A 213 19.90 14.85 -13.05
CA ALA A 213 18.79 13.93 -13.19
C ALA A 213 18.98 12.63 -12.35
N ILE A 214 19.78 12.69 -11.28
CA ILE A 214 20.28 11.52 -10.54
C ILE A 214 19.63 11.39 -9.15
N ARG A 215 18.53 12.11 -8.91
CA ARG A 215 17.74 12.05 -7.67
C ARG A 215 16.28 11.68 -7.89
N GLY A 216 15.98 10.42 -8.14
CA GLY A 216 14.67 9.98 -8.62
C GLY A 216 13.63 10.02 -7.57
N LEU A 217 13.95 9.45 -6.40
CA LEU A 217 13.05 9.40 -5.26
C LEU A 217 12.60 10.79 -4.81
N GLU A 218 13.48 11.78 -4.92
CA GLU A 218 13.18 13.19 -4.63
C GLU A 218 12.28 13.79 -5.72
N LYS A 219 12.56 13.51 -7.00
CA LYS A 219 11.83 14.09 -8.13
C LYS A 219 10.43 13.53 -8.33
N VAL A 220 10.20 12.25 -8.07
CA VAL A 220 8.87 11.63 -8.21
C VAL A 220 8.00 11.76 -6.95
N GLU A 221 8.51 12.44 -5.91
CA GLU A 221 7.84 12.62 -4.62
C GLU A 221 7.37 11.31 -3.94
N LEU A 222 7.87 10.14 -4.36
CA LEU A 222 7.38 8.83 -3.90
C LEU A 222 7.46 8.70 -2.37
N ARG A 223 8.58 9.10 -1.77
CA ARG A 223 8.75 9.04 -0.31
C ARG A 223 7.71 9.91 0.40
N LYS A 224 7.46 11.12 -0.13
CA LYS A 224 6.48 12.06 0.42
C LYS A 224 5.07 11.46 0.30
N TYR A 225 4.72 10.95 -0.88
CA TYR A 225 3.44 10.29 -1.12
C TYR A 225 3.16 9.16 -0.13
N ILE A 226 4.09 8.21 0.01
CA ILE A 226 3.93 7.07 0.91
C ILE A 226 3.88 7.52 2.38
N SER A 227 4.65 8.56 2.76
CA SER A 227 4.67 9.07 4.14
C SER A 227 3.40 9.84 4.50
N GLU A 228 2.88 10.66 3.60
CA GLU A 228 1.64 11.43 3.80
C GLU A 228 0.42 10.50 3.87
N ASN A 229 0.45 9.40 3.12
CA ASN A 229 -0.58 8.37 3.13
C ASN A 229 -0.25 7.22 4.09
N LEU A 230 0.71 7.40 5.01
CA LEU A 230 1.08 6.41 6.02
C LEU A 230 0.11 6.39 7.21
N LYS A 231 -0.50 7.54 7.52
CA LYS A 231 -1.57 7.67 8.51
C LYS A 231 -2.90 7.74 7.78
N LEU A 232 -3.88 7.00 8.31
CA LEU A 232 -5.24 7.04 7.81
C LEU A 232 -5.81 8.45 7.98
N LYS A 233 -6.43 8.98 6.92
CA LYS A 233 -7.47 9.99 7.10
C LYS A 233 -8.66 9.25 7.70
N GLU A 234 -8.96 9.52 8.97
CA GLU A 234 -10.29 9.22 9.50
C GLU A 234 -11.28 10.03 8.66
N ASN A 235 -12.08 9.37 7.84
CA ASN A 235 -13.26 9.96 7.21
C ASN A 235 -14.44 9.82 8.15
#